data_AF-A0A2N9FBI5-F1
#
_entry.id   AF-A0A2N9FBI5-F1
#
_cell.length_a   1.000
_cell.length_b   1.000
_cell.length_c   1.000
_cell.angle_alpha   90.00
_cell.angle_beta   90.00
_cell.angle_gamma   90.00
#
_symmetry.space_group_name_H-M   'P 1'
#
loop_
_entity.id
_entity.type
_entity.pdbx_description
1 polymer ?
#
loop_
_entity_poly.entity_id
_entity_poly.type
_entity_poly.pdbx_seq_one_letter_code
_entity_poly.pdbx_strand_id
1 'polypeptide(L)'
;MTKIPTGPYGVGLWKYIRRGWNTFARFLTFEGGSVHWEVNFTRLIKDWELESVSSFLDLLYSVIVHKYEEDKLIWKLSPDKGFQVKSFYNAICAPGFGSFLWKSIWKTKAPPRVAFFSWTAALGKILTAENLRHRGIILVNWCCMCKVARESVDHLLLHCTYAKELWDMIFVLFGIHWVMPRSVMAMFDCWQGNLGSYQNTVIWRAIPHCVLWCL
;
A
#
# COMPACT_ATOMS: atom_id res chain seq x y z
N MET A 1 -7.43 -37.87 -12.47
CA MET A 1 -6.77 -37.33 -11.26
C MET A 1 -5.92 -36.14 -11.68
N THR A 2 -6.44 -34.92 -11.54
CA THR A 2 -5.73 -33.69 -11.94
C THR A 2 -4.57 -33.42 -10.99
N LYS A 3 -3.34 -33.29 -11.52
CA LYS A 3 -2.14 -32.99 -10.73
C LYS A 3 -2.32 -31.66 -10.00
N ILE A 4 -2.17 -31.69 -8.68
CA ILE A 4 -2.17 -30.49 -7.83
C ILE A 4 -0.89 -29.70 -8.18
N PRO A 5 -0.98 -28.39 -8.50
CA PRO A 5 0.20 -27.59 -8.79
C PRO A 5 1.09 -27.51 -7.54
N THR A 6 2.29 -28.10 -7.60
CA THR A 6 3.29 -28.12 -6.52
C THR A 6 4.22 -26.89 -6.60
N GLY A 7 3.63 -25.69 -6.61
CA GLY A 7 4.36 -24.42 -6.54
C GLY A 7 4.22 -23.78 -5.14
N PRO A 8 5.28 -23.18 -4.56
CA PRO A 8 5.25 -22.68 -3.18
C PRO A 8 4.41 -21.40 -2.95
N TYR A 9 3.91 -20.73 -3.99
CA TYR A 9 3.19 -19.46 -3.88
C TYR A 9 1.81 -19.53 -4.57
N GLY A 10 0.73 -19.19 -3.84
CA GLY A 10 -0.63 -19.09 -4.39
C GLY A 10 -1.56 -20.29 -4.16
N VAL A 11 -1.06 -21.39 -3.58
CA VAL A 11 -1.82 -22.63 -3.37
C VAL A 11 -3.03 -22.44 -2.44
N GLY A 12 -2.92 -21.58 -1.42
CA GLY A 12 -4.01 -21.30 -0.48
C GLY A 12 -5.18 -20.53 -1.11
N LEU A 13 -4.88 -19.48 -1.86
CA LEU A 13 -5.87 -18.68 -2.58
C LEU A 13 -6.59 -19.52 -3.63
N TRP A 14 -5.84 -20.29 -4.43
CA TRP A 14 -6.44 -21.14 -5.45
C TRP A 14 -7.21 -22.32 -4.86
N LYS A 15 -6.73 -22.94 -3.76
CA LYS A 15 -7.48 -23.98 -3.05
C LYS A 15 -8.82 -23.42 -2.55
N TYR A 16 -8.86 -22.16 -2.13
CA TYR A 16 -10.10 -21.48 -1.74
C TYR A 16 -11.01 -21.19 -2.94
N ILE A 17 -10.48 -20.62 -4.03
CA ILE A 17 -11.24 -20.34 -5.26
C ILE A 17 -11.81 -21.65 -5.86
N ARG A 18 -10.99 -22.70 -5.96
CA ARG A 18 -11.39 -24.00 -6.52
C ARG A 18 -12.32 -24.78 -5.60
N ARG A 19 -12.37 -24.48 -4.29
CA ARG A 19 -13.30 -25.14 -3.36
C ARG A 19 -14.76 -24.96 -3.78
N GLY A 20 -15.11 -23.82 -4.38
CA GLY A 20 -16.44 -23.53 -4.89
C GLY A 20 -16.70 -24.03 -6.32
N TRP A 21 -15.67 -24.47 -7.04
CA TRP A 21 -15.79 -24.80 -8.46
C TRP A 21 -16.75 -25.96 -8.72
N ASN A 22 -16.70 -27.02 -7.90
CA ASN A 22 -17.62 -28.16 -8.07
C ASN A 22 -19.10 -27.76 -7.87
N THR A 23 -19.37 -26.78 -7.02
CA THR A 23 -20.72 -26.23 -6.85
C THR A 23 -21.14 -25.40 -8.05
N PHE A 24 -20.20 -24.65 -8.63
CA PHE A 24 -20.44 -23.74 -9.74
C PHE A 24 -20.55 -24.45 -11.09
N ALA A 25 -19.71 -25.46 -11.33
CA ALA A 25 -19.69 -26.26 -12.55
C ALA A 25 -21.01 -27.03 -12.79
N ARG A 26 -21.84 -27.21 -11.75
CA ARG A 26 -23.16 -27.83 -11.88
C ARG A 26 -24.16 -26.96 -12.66
N PHE A 27 -23.92 -25.65 -12.75
CA PHE A 27 -24.72 -24.74 -13.55
C PHE A 27 -24.24 -24.66 -15.01
N LEU A 28 -23.24 -25.45 -15.40
CA LEU A 28 -22.70 -25.48 -16.74
C LEU A 28 -23.24 -26.70 -17.51
N THR A 29 -23.93 -26.46 -18.61
CA THR A 29 -24.39 -27.51 -19.52
C THR A 29 -23.76 -27.35 -20.90
N PHE A 30 -23.58 -28.47 -21.60
CA PHE A 30 -23.00 -28.51 -22.95
C PHE A 30 -24.07 -29.00 -23.92
N GLU A 31 -24.63 -28.09 -24.71
CA GLU A 31 -25.64 -28.39 -25.72
C GLU A 31 -25.10 -28.06 -27.11
N GLY A 32 -25.15 -29.04 -28.03
CA GLY A 32 -24.80 -28.82 -29.44
C GLY A 32 -23.37 -28.34 -29.70
N GLY A 33 -22.42 -28.57 -28.78
CA GLY A 33 -21.04 -28.06 -28.88
C GLY A 33 -20.85 -26.65 -28.33
N SER A 34 -21.92 -26.02 -27.84
CA SER A 34 -21.92 -24.72 -27.17
C SER A 34 -22.10 -24.85 -25.66
N VAL A 35 -21.59 -23.86 -24.93
CA VAL A 35 -21.63 -23.79 -23.46
C VAL A 35 -22.87 -22.99 -23.06
N HIS A 36 -23.69 -23.56 -22.18
CA HIS A 36 -24.87 -22.90 -21.64
C HIS A 36 -24.79 -22.82 -20.12
N TRP A 37 -25.16 -21.65 -19.57
CA TRP A 37 -25.20 -21.41 -18.13
C TRP A 37 -26.65 -21.49 -17.63
N GLU A 38 -26.96 -22.48 -16.80
CA GLU A 38 -28.26 -22.65 -16.14
C GLU A 38 -28.25 -21.99 -14.76
N VAL A 39 -28.44 -20.67 -14.71
CA VAL A 39 -28.46 -19.91 -13.45
C VAL A 39 -29.90 -19.78 -12.94
N ASN A 40 -30.26 -20.64 -11.98
CA ASN A 40 -31.57 -20.59 -11.32
C ASN A 40 -31.53 -19.70 -10.07
N PHE A 41 -32.25 -18.59 -10.09
CA PHE A 41 -32.40 -17.69 -8.94
C PHE A 41 -33.46 -18.23 -7.98
N THR A 42 -33.22 -18.10 -6.66
CA THR A 42 -34.16 -18.54 -5.62
C THR A 42 -35.45 -17.71 -5.56
N ARG A 43 -35.45 -16.53 -6.18
CA ARG A 43 -36.59 -15.63 -6.32
C ARG A 43 -36.56 -14.94 -7.67
N LEU A 44 -37.68 -14.32 -8.04
CA LEU A 44 -37.76 -13.46 -9.22
C LEU A 44 -36.78 -12.29 -9.12
N ILE A 45 -36.17 -11.95 -10.25
CA ILE A 45 -35.29 -10.80 -10.43
C ILE A 45 -36.16 -9.54 -10.38
N LYS A 46 -35.71 -8.53 -9.65
CA LYS A 46 -36.40 -7.25 -9.57
C LYS A 46 -35.84 -6.28 -10.61
N ASP A 47 -36.63 -5.30 -11.01
CA ASP A 47 -36.25 -4.37 -12.09
C ASP A 47 -34.91 -3.66 -11.85
N TRP A 48 -34.62 -3.28 -10.60
CA TRP A 48 -33.35 -2.62 -10.24
C TRP A 48 -32.13 -3.57 -10.23
N GLU A 49 -32.33 -4.88 -10.31
CA GLU A 49 -31.25 -5.87 -10.37
C GLU A 49 -30.93 -6.28 -11.80
N LEU A 50 -31.77 -5.90 -12.77
CA LEU A 50 -31.70 -6.38 -14.15
C LEU A 50 -30.37 -6.00 -14.82
N GLU A 51 -29.88 -4.79 -14.58
CA GLU A 51 -28.58 -4.35 -15.11
C GLU A 51 -27.39 -5.12 -14.51
N SER A 52 -27.47 -5.43 -13.20
CA SER A 52 -26.44 -6.25 -12.52
C SER A 52 -26.46 -7.69 -13.03
N VAL A 53 -27.66 -8.27 -13.26
CA VAL A 53 -27.81 -9.61 -13.81
C VAL A 53 -27.33 -9.67 -15.26
N SER A 54 -27.66 -8.67 -16.09
CA SER A 54 -27.15 -8.58 -17.46
C SER A 54 -25.63 -8.54 -17.49
N SER A 55 -25.03 -7.64 -16.71
CA SER A 55 -23.57 -7.53 -16.60
C SER A 55 -22.91 -8.82 -16.13
N PHE A 56 -23.58 -9.56 -15.24
CA PHE A 56 -23.11 -10.86 -14.78
C PHE A 56 -23.19 -11.94 -15.87
N LEU A 57 -24.30 -12.01 -16.61
CA LEU A 57 -24.45 -12.94 -17.74
C LEU A 57 -23.45 -12.61 -18.86
N ASP A 58 -23.27 -11.33 -19.19
CA ASP A 58 -22.26 -10.89 -20.15
C ASP A 58 -20.85 -11.35 -19.74
N LEU A 59 -20.52 -11.26 -18.44
CA LEU A 59 -19.27 -11.77 -17.90
C LEU A 59 -19.16 -13.30 -18.05
N LEU A 60 -20.22 -14.05 -17.75
CA LEU A 60 -20.23 -15.52 -17.88
C LEU A 60 -20.01 -15.96 -19.34
N TYR A 61 -20.68 -15.30 -20.28
CA TYR A 61 -20.57 -15.63 -21.71
C TYR A 61 -19.33 -15.03 -22.37
N SER A 62 -18.65 -14.07 -21.75
CA SER A 62 -17.35 -13.58 -22.22
C SER A 62 -16.23 -14.62 -22.11
N VAL A 63 -16.45 -15.71 -21.36
CA VAL A 63 -15.46 -16.77 -21.13
C VAL A 63 -15.80 -17.99 -21.97
N ILE A 64 -14.87 -18.40 -22.83
CA ILE A 64 -14.98 -19.63 -23.61
C ILE A 64 -14.53 -20.81 -22.74
N VAL A 65 -15.43 -21.77 -22.50
CA VAL A 65 -15.12 -22.99 -21.74
C VAL A 65 -14.88 -24.16 -22.71
N HIS A 66 -13.71 -24.77 -22.63
CA HIS A 66 -13.34 -25.91 -23.47
C HIS A 66 -13.58 -27.23 -22.72
N LYS A 67 -14.46 -28.10 -23.26
CA LYS A 67 -14.86 -29.37 -22.61
C LYS A 67 -13.72 -30.38 -22.44
N TYR A 68 -12.75 -30.35 -23.35
CA TYR A 68 -11.69 -31.37 -23.44
C TYR A 68 -10.33 -30.88 -22.95
N GLU A 69 -10.25 -29.66 -22.44
CA GLU A 69 -9.02 -29.12 -21.86
C GLU A 69 -9.03 -29.22 -20.34
N GLU A 70 -7.87 -29.47 -19.74
CA GLU A 70 -7.72 -29.35 -18.29
C GLU A 70 -7.75 -27.87 -17.87
N ASP A 71 -8.44 -27.57 -16.77
CA ASP A 71 -8.47 -26.23 -16.17
C ASP A 71 -7.05 -25.72 -15.87
N LYS A 72 -6.72 -24.53 -16.41
CA LYS A 72 -5.44 -23.84 -16.17
C LYS A 72 -5.63 -22.55 -15.39
N LEU A 73 -4.67 -22.26 -14.50
CA LEU A 73 -4.61 -20.96 -13.83
C LEU A 73 -4.05 -19.92 -14.80
N ILE A 74 -4.89 -18.98 -15.21
CA ILE A 74 -4.50 -17.87 -16.08
C ILE A 74 -4.41 -16.59 -15.24
N TRP A 75 -3.23 -15.99 -15.22
CA TRP A 75 -3.03 -14.66 -14.66
C TRP A 75 -3.18 -13.63 -15.77
N LYS A 76 -4.30 -12.89 -15.82
CA LYS A 76 -4.61 -11.97 -16.93
C LYS A 76 -3.51 -10.92 -17.19
N LEU A 77 -2.78 -10.49 -16.16
CA LEU A 77 -1.71 -9.51 -16.29
C LEU A 77 -0.39 -10.09 -16.82
N SER A 78 -0.20 -11.40 -16.74
CA SER A 78 0.97 -12.08 -17.30
C SER A 78 0.58 -13.51 -17.69
N PRO A 79 -0.11 -13.69 -18.84
CA PRO A 79 -0.71 -14.97 -19.23
C PRO A 79 0.33 -16.10 -19.41
N ASP A 80 1.54 -15.73 -19.79
CA ASP A 80 2.67 -16.60 -20.11
C ASP A 80 3.40 -17.15 -18.88
N LYS A 81 3.42 -16.39 -17.78
CA LYS A 81 4.24 -16.70 -16.59
C LYS A 81 3.42 -17.13 -15.37
N GLY A 82 2.10 -17.26 -15.53
CA GLY A 82 1.19 -17.55 -14.42
C GLY A 82 1.16 -16.44 -13.37
N PHE A 83 0.62 -16.76 -12.19
CA PHE A 83 0.53 -15.80 -11.09
C PHE A 83 1.92 -15.40 -10.59
N GLN A 84 2.20 -14.09 -10.60
CA GLN A 84 3.39 -13.53 -9.97
C GLN A 84 3.00 -12.54 -8.90
N VAL A 85 3.57 -12.72 -7.71
CA VAL A 85 3.43 -11.78 -6.59
C VAL A 85 3.82 -10.36 -7.01
N LYS A 86 4.91 -10.20 -7.78
CA LYS A 86 5.34 -8.90 -8.31
C LYS A 86 4.28 -8.27 -9.23
N SER A 87 3.71 -9.04 -10.15
CA SER A 87 2.67 -8.58 -11.09
C SER A 87 1.39 -8.19 -10.34
N PHE A 88 1.00 -8.97 -9.33
CA PHE A 88 -0.10 -8.66 -8.42
C PHE A 88 0.11 -7.34 -7.68
N TYR A 89 1.24 -7.18 -6.98
CA TYR A 89 1.55 -5.96 -6.25
C TYR A 89 1.63 -4.75 -7.17
N ASN A 90 2.21 -4.88 -8.38
CA ASN A 90 2.24 -3.78 -9.33
C ASN A 90 0.84 -3.32 -9.77
N ALA A 91 -0.12 -4.24 -9.90
CA ALA A 91 -1.48 -3.89 -10.29
C ALA A 91 -2.29 -3.24 -9.16
N ILE A 92 -2.09 -3.68 -7.92
CA ILE A 92 -2.79 -3.08 -6.77
C ILE A 92 -2.11 -1.80 -6.28
N CYS A 93 -0.79 -1.70 -6.39
CA CYS A 93 -0.01 -0.54 -5.98
C CYS A 93 0.14 0.47 -7.13
N ALA A 94 -0.96 0.79 -7.83
CA ALA A 94 -1.02 1.66 -9.00
C ALA A 94 0.04 2.80 -9.00
N PRO A 95 0.60 3.19 -10.16
CA PRO A 95 1.77 4.07 -10.28
C PRO A 95 1.58 5.51 -9.73
N GLY A 96 0.40 5.84 -9.17
CA GLY A 96 0.10 7.13 -8.54
C GLY A 96 0.51 7.24 -7.06
N PHE A 97 0.78 6.14 -6.36
CA PHE A 97 1.48 6.23 -5.08
C PHE A 97 2.96 6.40 -5.38
N GLY A 98 3.42 7.65 -5.38
CA GLY A 98 4.83 8.01 -5.56
C GLY A 98 5.73 7.02 -4.82
N SER A 99 6.82 6.60 -5.47
CA SER A 99 7.68 5.53 -4.97
C SER A 99 8.01 5.77 -3.50
N PHE A 100 7.41 4.98 -2.60
CA PHE A 100 7.62 5.14 -1.19
C PHE A 100 9.13 5.03 -0.93
N LEU A 101 9.70 6.04 -0.27
CA LEU A 101 11.14 6.20 -0.05
C LEU A 101 11.72 5.23 0.97
N TRP A 102 11.39 3.95 0.87
CA TRP A 102 11.83 2.92 1.80
C TRP A 102 13.37 2.92 1.94
N LYS A 103 14.12 3.26 0.89
CA LYS A 103 15.58 3.33 0.96
C LYS A 103 16.07 4.43 1.91
N SER A 104 15.44 5.61 1.89
CA SER A 104 15.80 6.74 2.77
C SER A 104 15.59 6.41 4.25
N ILE A 105 14.66 5.50 4.52
CA ILE A 105 14.26 5.15 5.87
C ILE A 105 15.00 3.90 6.37
N TRP A 106 15.05 2.86 5.55
CA TRP A 106 15.54 1.53 5.96
C TRP A 106 17.00 1.25 5.60
N LYS A 107 17.63 2.01 4.68
CA LYS A 107 19.05 1.82 4.33
C LYS A 107 20.01 2.74 5.11
N THR A 108 19.54 3.37 6.18
CA THR A 108 20.38 4.18 7.06
C THR A 108 21.02 3.30 8.14
N LYS A 109 22.02 3.83 8.85
CA LYS A 109 22.60 3.15 10.03
C LYS A 109 21.82 3.43 11.31
N ALA A 110 20.58 3.93 11.22
CA ALA A 110 19.73 4.15 12.37
C ALA A 110 19.29 2.81 12.99
N PRO A 111 19.13 2.72 14.32
CA PRO A 111 18.56 1.53 14.95
C PRO A 111 17.17 1.20 14.40
N PRO A 112 16.76 -0.09 14.33
CA PRO A 112 15.47 -0.48 13.74
C PRO A 112 14.25 0.21 14.36
N ARG A 113 14.29 0.50 15.67
CA ARG A 113 13.20 1.23 16.37
C ARG A 113 13.07 2.67 15.88
N VAL A 114 14.21 3.33 15.63
CA VAL A 114 14.26 4.71 15.11
C VAL A 114 13.81 4.76 13.66
N ALA A 115 14.26 3.80 12.84
CA ALA A 115 13.82 3.68 11.45
C ALA A 115 12.32 3.39 11.35
N PHE A 116 11.79 2.53 12.23
CA PHE A 116 10.35 2.26 12.31
C PHE A 116 9.56 3.51 12.72
N PHE A 117 10.03 4.26 13.71
CA PHE A 117 9.41 5.52 14.08
C PHE A 117 9.39 6.50 12.89
N SER A 118 10.53 6.69 12.23
CA SER A 118 10.65 7.55 11.04
C SER A 118 9.72 7.11 9.90
N TRP A 119 9.57 5.80 9.70
CA TRP A 119 8.60 5.23 8.76
C TRP A 119 7.16 5.62 9.11
N THR A 120 6.76 5.44 10.37
CA THR A 120 5.42 5.82 10.83
C THR A 120 5.17 7.33 10.79
N ALA A 121 6.21 8.14 11.05
CA ALA A 121 6.16 9.60 10.96
C ALA A 121 5.99 10.05 9.51
N ALA A 122 6.76 9.49 8.57
CA ALA A 122 6.63 9.79 7.15
C ALA A 122 5.23 9.44 6.59
N LEU A 123 4.58 8.39 7.12
CA LEU A 123 3.20 8.04 6.78
C LEU A 123 2.14 8.90 7.48
N GLY A 124 2.55 9.82 8.35
CA GLY A 124 1.66 10.65 9.14
C GLY A 124 0.85 9.86 10.18
N LYS A 125 1.39 8.76 10.73
CA LYS A 125 0.66 7.81 11.58
C LYS A 125 1.10 7.75 13.05
N ILE A 126 2.03 8.61 13.47
CA ILE A 126 2.44 8.70 14.89
C ILE A 126 1.32 9.29 15.77
N LEU A 127 1.45 9.14 17.08
CA LEU A 127 0.44 9.56 18.06
C LEU A 127 0.44 11.07 18.28
N THR A 128 -0.16 11.81 17.35
CA THR A 128 -0.46 13.24 17.52
C THR A 128 -1.91 13.46 17.92
N ALA A 129 -2.22 14.61 18.50
CA ALA A 129 -3.59 14.97 18.86
C ALA A 129 -4.53 14.98 17.64
N GLU A 130 -4.04 15.40 16.47
CA GLU A 130 -4.81 15.29 15.23
C GLU A 130 -5.12 13.84 14.86
N ASN A 131 -4.15 12.93 14.93
CA ASN A 131 -4.35 11.52 14.64
C ASN A 131 -5.27 10.81 15.65
N LEU A 132 -5.20 11.19 16.92
CA LEU A 132 -6.12 10.70 17.96
C LEU A 132 -7.55 11.18 17.70
N ARG A 133 -7.73 12.43 17.25
CA ARG A 133 -9.03 12.95 16.83
C ARG A 133 -9.61 12.22 15.62
N HIS A 134 -8.78 11.88 14.63
CA HIS A 134 -9.22 11.05 13.50
C HIS A 134 -9.67 9.65 13.92
N ARG A 135 -9.26 9.17 15.11
CA ARG A 135 -9.72 7.92 15.73
C ARG A 135 -10.93 8.10 16.65
N GLY A 136 -11.54 9.29 16.69
CA GLY A 136 -12.73 9.58 17.50
C GLY A 136 -12.45 9.96 18.96
N ILE A 137 -11.19 10.18 19.34
CA ILE A 137 -10.85 10.66 20.69
C ILE A 137 -11.01 12.18 20.74
N ILE A 138 -11.76 12.68 21.71
CA ILE A 138 -12.01 14.12 21.89
C ILE A 138 -10.91 14.70 22.78
N LEU A 139 -10.01 15.48 22.20
CA LEU A 139 -8.98 16.22 22.93
C LEU A 139 -8.70 17.59 22.30
N VAL A 140 -8.13 18.48 23.12
CA VAL A 140 -7.59 19.76 22.65
C VAL A 140 -6.39 19.46 21.75
N ASN A 141 -6.44 19.93 20.51
CA ASN A 141 -5.48 19.58 19.46
C ASN A 141 -4.29 20.53 19.37
N TRP A 142 -3.90 21.15 20.48
CA TRP A 142 -2.79 22.11 20.52
C TRP A 142 -1.47 21.36 20.64
N CYS A 143 -0.45 21.82 19.92
CA CYS A 143 0.90 21.26 19.95
C CYS A 143 1.40 21.11 21.40
N CYS A 144 1.84 19.90 21.77
CA CYS A 144 2.32 19.60 23.11
C CYS A 144 3.51 20.45 23.54
N MET A 145 4.31 20.94 22.58
CA MET A 145 5.48 21.78 22.81
C MET A 145 5.15 23.28 22.71
N CYS A 146 4.82 23.79 21.52
CA CYS A 146 4.70 25.24 21.31
C CYS A 146 3.41 25.85 21.86
N LYS A 147 2.33 25.07 22.00
CA LYS A 147 1.00 25.57 22.43
C LYS A 147 0.47 26.76 21.59
N VAL A 148 0.91 26.93 20.34
CA VAL A 148 0.43 28.03 19.46
C VAL A 148 -0.36 27.50 18.26
N ALA A 149 -0.03 26.30 17.77
CA ALA A 149 -0.65 25.73 16.58
C ALA A 149 -1.21 24.33 16.85
N ARG A 150 -1.92 23.78 15.85
CA ARG A 150 -2.44 22.42 15.88
C ARG A 150 -1.30 21.39 15.90
N GLU A 151 -1.43 20.35 16.72
CA GLU A 151 -0.53 19.20 16.73
C GLU A 151 -0.81 18.24 15.57
N SER A 152 -0.23 18.54 14.41
CA SER A 152 -0.07 17.59 13.31
C SER A 152 1.31 16.94 13.35
N VAL A 153 1.51 15.85 12.61
CA VAL A 153 2.85 15.20 12.52
C VAL A 153 3.89 16.16 11.96
N ASP A 154 3.53 16.87 10.89
CA ASP A 154 4.43 17.81 10.23
C ASP A 154 4.71 19.04 11.12
N HIS A 155 3.72 19.54 11.84
CA HIS A 155 3.95 20.62 12.79
C HIS A 155 4.85 20.15 13.93
N LEU A 156 4.51 19.06 14.61
CA LEU A 156 5.27 18.57 15.76
C LEU A 156 6.75 18.36 15.42
N LEU A 157 7.03 17.77 14.26
CA LEU A 157 8.38 17.30 13.90
C LEU A 157 9.20 18.28 13.05
N LEU A 158 8.55 19.23 12.33
CA LEU A 158 9.23 20.14 11.41
C LEU A 158 8.96 21.62 11.72
N HIS A 159 7.70 22.00 11.96
CA HIS A 159 7.29 23.42 11.97
C HIS A 159 7.03 23.99 13.36
N CYS A 160 7.07 23.16 14.41
CA CYS A 160 7.03 23.58 15.80
C CYS A 160 8.26 24.46 16.08
N THR A 161 8.10 25.53 16.85
CA THR A 161 9.21 26.46 17.16
C THR A 161 10.41 25.73 17.74
N TYR A 162 10.19 24.81 18.68
CA TYR A 162 11.24 23.98 19.28
C TYR A 162 11.88 23.00 18.28
N ALA A 163 11.06 22.36 17.43
CA ALA A 163 11.57 21.47 16.39
C ALA A 163 12.43 22.24 15.38
N LYS A 164 11.96 23.43 14.97
CA LYS A 164 12.66 24.31 14.05
C LYS A 164 14.02 24.75 14.61
N GLU A 165 14.09 25.15 15.88
CA GLU A 165 15.36 25.50 16.52
C GLU A 165 16.37 24.33 16.52
N LEU A 166 15.89 23.11 16.78
CA LEU A 166 16.74 21.91 16.72
C LEU A 166 17.24 21.64 15.29
N TRP A 167 16.38 21.79 14.29
CA TRP A 167 16.76 21.67 12.88
C TRP A 167 17.75 22.75 12.46
N ASP A 168 17.49 24.01 12.83
CA ASP A 168 18.35 25.16 12.52
C ASP A 168 19.75 24.97 13.13
N MET A 169 19.86 24.43 14.35
CA MET A 169 21.14 24.06 14.96
C MET A 169 21.92 23.05 14.11
N ILE A 170 21.26 22.02 13.60
CA ILE A 170 21.88 21.02 12.73
C ILE A 170 22.29 21.65 11.40
N PHE A 171 21.46 22.50 10.80
CA PHE A 171 21.80 23.17 9.54
C PHE A 171 23.01 24.09 9.69
N VAL A 172 23.11 24.84 10.80
CA VAL A 172 24.29 25.65 11.13
C VAL A 172 25.52 24.78 11.32
N LEU A 173 25.41 23.64 12.03
CA LEU A 173 26.53 22.71 12.27
C LEU A 173 27.13 22.19 10.95
N PHE A 174 26.29 21.95 9.95
CA PHE A 174 26.71 21.46 8.64
C PHE A 174 26.95 22.56 7.60
N GLY A 175 26.72 23.84 7.96
CA GLY A 175 26.89 24.99 7.05
C GLY A 175 25.90 24.98 5.88
N ILE A 176 24.68 24.50 6.08
CA ILE A 176 23.67 24.32 5.02
C ILE A 176 22.56 25.34 5.19
N HIS A 177 22.15 25.97 4.10
CA HIS A 177 20.89 26.70 4.03
C HIS A 177 19.79 25.74 3.59
N TRP A 178 18.80 25.53 4.46
CA TRP A 178 17.70 24.60 4.21
C TRP A 178 16.36 25.31 4.25
N VAL A 179 15.50 24.98 3.30
CA VAL A 179 14.09 25.40 3.31
C VAL A 179 13.27 24.21 3.74
N MET A 180 12.64 24.29 4.92
CA MET A 180 11.91 23.17 5.48
C MET A 180 10.70 22.79 4.60
N PRO A 181 10.61 21.54 4.11
CA PRO A 181 9.46 21.07 3.34
C PRO A 181 8.18 21.03 4.17
N ARG A 182 7.03 20.97 3.49
CA ARG A 182 5.73 20.98 4.17
C ARG A 182 5.47 19.73 4.99
N SER A 183 6.01 18.58 4.60
CA SER A 183 5.74 17.29 5.26
C SER A 183 6.99 16.48 5.56
N VAL A 184 6.89 15.58 6.54
CA VAL A 184 7.99 14.65 6.90
C VAL A 184 8.36 13.76 5.72
N MET A 185 7.39 13.34 4.91
CA MET A 185 7.68 12.58 3.69
C MET A 185 8.53 13.38 2.70
N ALA A 186 8.13 14.63 2.42
CA ALA A 186 8.87 15.52 1.52
C ALA A 186 10.26 15.88 2.09
N MET A 187 10.41 15.92 3.42
CA MET A 187 11.70 16.08 4.07
C MET A 187 12.64 14.92 3.72
N PHE A 188 12.17 13.67 3.84
CA PHE A 188 12.96 12.50 3.44
C PHE A 188 13.26 12.46 1.93
N ASP A 189 12.36 12.95 1.07
CA ASP A 189 12.56 13.07 -0.38
C ASP A 189 13.75 13.99 -0.68
N CYS A 190 13.71 15.22 -0.16
CA CYS A 190 14.75 16.22 -0.40
C CYS A 190 16.08 15.83 0.25
N TRP A 191 16.07 15.06 1.33
CA TRP A 191 17.29 14.67 2.06
C TRP A 191 18.20 13.70 1.30
N GLN A 192 17.70 13.04 0.25
CA GLN A 192 18.48 12.09 -0.54
C GLN A 192 19.58 12.73 -1.43
N GLY A 193 19.65 14.07 -1.49
CA GLY A 193 20.65 14.79 -2.28
C GLY A 193 22.10 14.62 -1.80
N ASN A 194 23.05 14.97 -2.67
CA ASN A 194 24.52 14.89 -2.43
C ASN A 194 25.05 16.01 -1.51
N LEU A 195 24.23 16.56 -0.61
CA LEU A 195 24.59 17.70 0.24
C LEU A 195 25.61 17.34 1.35
N GLY A 196 25.87 16.06 1.58
CA GLY A 196 26.98 15.60 2.41
C GLY A 196 28.21 15.30 1.57
N SER A 197 29.32 16.00 1.81
CA SER A 197 30.62 15.63 1.24
C SER A 197 30.89 14.14 1.50
N TYR A 198 31.59 13.48 0.56
CA TYR A 198 31.78 12.03 0.50
C TYR A 198 32.22 11.37 1.83
N GLN A 199 32.81 12.12 2.76
CA GLN A 199 33.33 11.61 4.03
C GLN A 199 32.26 11.40 5.13
N ASN A 200 31.13 12.13 5.11
CA ASN A 200 30.12 12.06 6.21
C ASN A 200 28.71 11.65 5.75
N THR A 201 28.60 10.99 4.59
CA THR A 201 27.31 10.56 4.02
C THR A 201 26.49 9.65 4.94
N VAL A 202 27.16 8.84 5.76
CA VAL A 202 26.50 7.97 6.74
C VAL A 202 25.84 8.76 7.86
N ILE A 203 26.55 9.76 8.41
CA ILE A 203 26.04 10.65 9.46
C ILE A 203 24.89 11.48 8.88
N TRP A 204 25.11 12.08 7.71
CA TRP A 204 24.09 12.88 7.03
C TRP A 204 22.78 12.12 6.87
N ARG A 205 22.82 10.87 6.41
CA ARG A 205 21.62 10.02 6.25
C ARG A 205 20.95 9.65 7.56
N ALA A 206 21.66 9.68 8.69
CA ALA A 206 21.10 9.37 10.00
C ALA A 206 20.45 10.60 10.67
N ILE A 207 20.81 11.82 10.28
CA ILE A 207 20.33 13.06 10.94
C ILE A 207 18.80 13.12 11.05
N PRO A 208 18.00 12.93 9.97
CA PRO A 208 16.55 13.04 10.10
C PRO A 208 15.98 12.02 11.05
N HIS A 209 16.52 10.80 11.04
CA HIS A 209 16.12 9.75 11.95
C HIS A 209 16.37 10.12 13.41
N CYS A 210 17.56 10.67 13.70
CA CYS A 210 17.93 11.08 15.05
C CYS A 210 17.11 12.27 15.53
N VAL A 211 16.97 13.32 14.71
CA VAL A 211 16.23 14.54 15.07
C VAL A 211 14.77 14.22 15.32
N LEU A 212 14.11 13.47 14.42
CA LEU A 212 12.72 13.08 14.60
C LEU A 212 12.51 12.22 15.84
N TRP A 213 13.48 11.38 16.23
CA TRP A 213 13.39 10.55 17.43
C TRP A 213 13.62 11.32 18.73
N CYS A 214 14.38 12.41 18.68
CA CYS A 214 14.62 13.28 19.84
C CYS A 214 13.43 14.19 20.15
N LEU A 215 12.56 14.45 19.16
CA LEU A 215 11.33 15.24 19.29
C LEU A 215 10.16 14.36 19.75
#